data_AF-A3UFK6-F1
#
_entry.id   AF-A3UFK6-F1
#
_cell.length_a   1.000
_cell.length_b   1.000
_cell.length_c   1.000
_cell.angle_alpha   90.00
_cell.angle_beta   90.00
_cell.angle_gamma   90.00
#
_symmetry.space_group_name_H-M   'P 1'
#
loop_
_entity.id
_entity.type
_entity.pdbx_description
1 polymer ?
#
loop_
_entity_poly.entity_id
_entity_poly.type
_entity_poly.pdbx_seq_one_letter_code
_entity_poly.pdbx_strand_id
1 'polypeptide(L)'
;MFGGEKAVAKRREAIRIADQAAEHALDALAEGDLARARQELSAVPRKLKFADGGWKPALALAVVELASGKRRSGNAKLLEVCAGLDETSLSKDDKGYLRLYALYRAIEASKDGRAPAELREEAEDFRFDQIMVSKWLKTRFPLKKVEEVQTAPPPMAPPPDVDDV
;
A
#
# COMPACT_ATOMS: atom_id res chain seq x y z
N MET A 1 -21.48 5.41 -33.55
CA MET A 1 -21.18 5.72 -32.13
C MET A 1 -20.19 4.71 -31.50
N PHE A 2 -19.20 4.19 -32.23
CA PHE A 2 -18.32 3.08 -31.77
C PHE A 2 -17.03 3.51 -31.04
N GLY A 3 -16.73 4.82 -30.97
CA GLY A 3 -15.50 5.33 -30.34
C GLY A 3 -15.55 5.35 -28.82
N GLY A 4 -16.74 5.56 -28.23
CA GLY A 4 -16.92 5.67 -26.79
C GLY A 4 -16.69 4.35 -26.05
N GLU A 5 -17.30 3.26 -26.53
CA GLU A 5 -17.16 1.94 -25.90
C GLU A 5 -15.72 1.42 -25.92
N LYS A 6 -14.99 1.59 -27.04
CA LYS A 6 -13.57 1.21 -27.13
C LYS A 6 -12.70 2.03 -26.17
N ALA A 7 -12.97 3.32 -26.03
CA ALA A 7 -12.25 4.17 -25.09
C ALA A 7 -12.52 3.79 -23.63
N VAL A 8 -13.79 3.47 -23.30
CA VAL A 8 -14.18 2.99 -21.97
C VAL A 8 -13.54 1.63 -21.66
N ALA A 9 -13.55 0.69 -22.60
CA ALA A 9 -12.92 -0.61 -22.45
C ALA A 9 -11.41 -0.47 -22.21
N LYS A 10 -10.73 0.38 -22.99
CA LYS A 10 -9.29 0.66 -22.80
C LYS A 10 -9.00 1.28 -21.43
N ARG A 11 -9.87 2.18 -20.95
CA ARG A 11 -9.73 2.77 -19.60
C ARG A 11 -9.91 1.72 -18.52
N ARG A 12 -10.94 0.87 -18.60
CA ARG A 12 -11.16 -0.23 -17.64
C ARG A 12 -9.97 -1.18 -17.59
N GLU A 13 -9.43 -1.52 -18.75
CA GLU A 13 -8.25 -2.39 -18.83
C GLU A 13 -7.01 -1.73 -18.22
N ALA A 14 -6.80 -0.43 -18.47
CA ALA A 14 -5.71 0.31 -17.85
C ALA A 14 -5.81 0.34 -16.31
N ILE A 15 -7.02 0.51 -15.78
CA ILE A 15 -7.29 0.44 -14.33
C ILE A 15 -6.97 -0.95 -13.80
N ARG A 16 -7.44 -2.01 -14.48
CA ARG A 16 -7.19 -3.40 -14.09
C ARG A 16 -5.70 -3.73 -14.05
N ILE A 17 -4.94 -3.34 -15.07
CA ILE A 17 -3.48 -3.54 -15.13
C ILE A 17 -2.79 -2.80 -13.98
N ALA A 18 -3.19 -1.54 -13.72
CA ALA A 18 -2.59 -0.75 -12.66
C ALA A 18 -2.88 -1.33 -11.26
N ASP A 19 -4.11 -1.80 -11.03
CA ASP A 19 -4.50 -2.47 -9.80
C ASP A 19 -3.66 -3.74 -9.58
N GLN A 20 -3.58 -4.61 -10.59
CA GLN A 20 -2.78 -5.85 -10.51
C GLN A 20 -1.30 -5.58 -10.30
N ALA A 21 -0.72 -4.64 -11.04
CA ALA A 21 0.67 -4.24 -10.88
C ALA A 21 0.96 -3.71 -9.47
N ALA A 22 0.05 -2.91 -8.91
CA ALA A 22 0.18 -2.42 -7.54
C ALA A 22 0.11 -3.57 -6.52
N GLU A 23 -0.84 -4.50 -6.67
CA GLU A 23 -0.96 -5.66 -5.78
C GLU A 23 0.28 -6.55 -5.85
N HIS A 24 0.72 -6.95 -7.04
CA HIS A 24 1.90 -7.79 -7.20
C HIS A 24 3.18 -7.11 -6.70
N ALA A 25 3.28 -5.78 -6.85
CA ALA A 25 4.42 -5.03 -6.34
C ALA A 25 4.46 -5.00 -4.81
N LEU A 26 3.30 -4.86 -4.15
CA LEU A 26 3.20 -4.93 -2.69
C LEU A 26 3.50 -6.33 -2.17
N ASP A 27 3.02 -7.38 -2.86
CA ASP A 27 3.32 -8.76 -2.51
C ASP A 27 4.83 -9.05 -2.67
N ALA A 28 5.44 -8.64 -3.78
CA ALA A 28 6.88 -8.75 -3.99
C ALA A 28 7.69 -7.97 -2.94
N LEU A 29 7.22 -6.78 -2.56
CA LEU A 29 7.85 -6.00 -1.50
C LEU A 29 7.77 -6.70 -0.14
N ALA A 30 6.65 -7.34 0.18
CA ALA A 30 6.49 -8.12 1.41
C ALA A 30 7.43 -9.34 1.44
N GLU A 31 7.70 -9.95 0.30
CA GLU A 31 8.71 -11.01 0.13
C GLU A 31 10.17 -10.48 0.13
N GLY A 32 10.37 -9.16 0.18
CA GLY A 32 11.69 -8.51 0.14
C GLY A 32 12.29 -8.35 -1.26
N ASP A 33 11.54 -8.68 -2.33
CA ASP A 33 11.99 -8.58 -3.71
C ASP A 33 11.69 -7.19 -4.32
N LEU A 34 12.60 -6.25 -4.06
CA LEU A 34 12.52 -4.89 -4.60
C LEU A 34 12.65 -4.83 -6.13
N ALA A 35 13.33 -5.80 -6.75
CA ALA A 35 13.55 -5.81 -8.19
C ALA A 35 12.24 -6.17 -8.90
N ARG A 36 11.59 -7.27 -8.47
CA ARG A 36 10.26 -7.66 -8.95
C ARG A 36 9.24 -6.58 -8.66
N ALA A 37 9.22 -5.98 -7.46
CA ALA A 37 8.27 -4.92 -7.14
C ALA A 37 8.35 -3.73 -8.12
N ARG A 38 9.56 -3.32 -8.52
CA ARG A 38 9.76 -2.26 -9.53
C ARG A 38 9.35 -2.71 -10.93
N GLN A 39 9.64 -3.97 -11.28
CA GLN A 39 9.26 -4.54 -12.56
C GLN A 39 7.74 -4.58 -12.73
N GLU A 40 7.01 -5.02 -11.72
CA GLU A 40 5.53 -5.04 -11.73
C GLU A 40 4.97 -3.62 -11.95
N LEU A 41 5.50 -2.62 -11.24
CA LEU A 41 5.08 -1.23 -11.39
C LEU A 41 5.44 -0.61 -12.75
N SER A 42 6.38 -1.19 -13.50
CA SER A 42 6.71 -0.72 -14.86
C SER A 42 5.60 -0.99 -15.87
N ALA A 43 4.69 -1.93 -15.58
CA ALA A 43 3.52 -2.22 -16.39
C ALA A 43 2.38 -1.20 -16.22
N VAL A 44 2.47 -0.32 -15.21
CA VAL A 44 1.43 0.67 -14.92
C VAL A 44 1.31 1.68 -16.07
N PRO A 45 0.10 1.92 -16.61
CA PRO A 45 -0.12 2.92 -17.64
C PRO A 45 0.28 4.33 -17.18
N ARG A 46 1.11 5.03 -17.98
CA ARG A 46 1.67 6.36 -17.63
C ARG A 46 0.65 7.48 -17.40
N LYS A 47 -0.59 7.33 -17.88
CA LYS A 47 -1.62 8.39 -17.87
C LYS A 47 -2.87 7.99 -17.07
N LEU A 48 -2.69 7.22 -16.00
CA LEU A 48 -3.81 6.89 -15.12
C LEU A 48 -4.06 8.03 -14.13
N LYS A 49 -5.30 8.49 -14.05
CA LYS A 49 -5.68 9.56 -13.11
C LYS A 49 -5.82 9.01 -11.69
N PHE A 50 -5.60 9.85 -10.68
CA PHE A 50 -5.82 9.51 -9.28
C PHE A 50 -7.27 9.07 -9.03
N ALA A 51 -8.24 9.84 -9.55
CA ALA A 51 -9.66 9.51 -9.52
C ALA A 51 -10.01 8.12 -10.09
N ASP A 52 -9.15 7.58 -10.96
CA ASP A 52 -9.34 6.30 -11.66
C ASP A 52 -8.53 5.16 -11.03
N GLY A 53 -8.08 5.29 -9.78
CA GLY A 53 -7.28 4.28 -9.10
C GLY A 53 -5.77 4.43 -9.28
N GLY A 54 -5.30 5.48 -9.96
CA GLY A 54 -3.86 5.78 -10.09
C GLY A 54 -3.13 6.02 -8.77
N TRP A 55 -3.88 6.29 -7.70
CA TRP A 55 -3.33 6.47 -6.35
C TRP A 55 -2.70 5.18 -5.79
N LYS A 56 -3.21 3.99 -6.14
CA LYS A 56 -2.68 2.70 -5.66
C LYS A 56 -1.26 2.41 -6.15
N PRO A 57 -0.98 2.40 -7.48
CA PRO A 57 0.38 2.18 -7.97
C PRO A 57 1.32 3.32 -7.57
N ALA A 58 0.83 4.56 -7.45
CA ALA A 58 1.62 5.68 -6.95
C ALA A 58 2.08 5.45 -5.50
N LEU A 59 1.17 4.99 -4.62
CA LEU A 59 1.49 4.65 -3.24
C LEU A 59 2.43 3.45 -3.15
N ALA A 60 2.17 2.37 -3.91
CA ALA A 60 3.06 1.21 -3.97
C ALA A 60 4.48 1.61 -4.41
N LEU A 61 4.60 2.46 -5.43
CA LEU A 61 5.90 2.97 -5.88
C LEU A 61 6.60 3.79 -4.80
N ALA A 62 5.88 4.64 -4.07
CA ALA A 62 6.44 5.42 -2.98
C ALA A 62 7.06 4.52 -1.91
N VAL A 63 6.34 3.47 -1.49
CA VAL A 63 6.84 2.53 -0.46
C VAL A 63 8.03 1.71 -0.98
N VAL A 64 8.01 1.28 -2.24
CA VAL A 64 9.15 0.59 -2.88
C VAL A 64 10.40 1.50 -2.92
N GLU A 65 10.23 2.79 -3.21
CA GLU A 65 11.34 3.74 -3.18
C GLU A 65 11.91 3.93 -1.79
N LEU A 66 11.05 4.05 -0.77
CA LEU A 66 11.45 4.13 0.63
C LEU A 66 12.22 2.88 1.07
N ALA A 67 11.69 1.69 0.75
CA ALA A 67 12.33 0.41 1.07
C ALA A 67 13.69 0.24 0.37
N SER A 68 13.86 0.83 -0.81
CA SER A 68 15.13 0.85 -1.53
C SER A 68 16.12 1.95 -1.07
N GLY A 69 15.81 2.66 0.02
CA GLY A 69 16.64 3.72 0.58
C GLY A 69 16.56 5.08 -0.16
N LYS A 70 15.73 5.20 -1.20
CA LYS A 70 15.53 6.43 -1.97
C LYS A 70 14.57 7.40 -1.26
N ARG A 71 14.89 7.80 -0.02
CA ARG A 71 13.99 8.55 0.89
C ARG A 71 13.40 9.81 0.26
N ARG A 72 14.22 10.64 -0.39
CA ARG A 72 13.77 11.92 -0.99
C ARG A 72 12.69 11.69 -2.05
N SER A 73 12.91 10.69 -2.90
CA SER A 73 11.99 10.33 -3.98
C SER A 73 10.71 9.70 -3.41
N GLY A 74 10.84 8.76 -2.47
CA GLY A 74 9.70 8.13 -1.81
C GLY A 74 8.81 9.14 -1.07
N ASN A 75 9.41 10.06 -0.31
CA ASN A 75 8.65 11.10 0.40
C ASN A 75 7.93 12.06 -0.55
N ALA A 76 8.56 12.46 -1.66
CA ALA A 76 7.91 13.30 -2.66
C ALA A 76 6.68 12.59 -3.26
N LYS A 77 6.80 11.29 -3.55
CA LYS A 77 5.66 10.49 -4.04
C LYS A 77 4.57 10.30 -3.00
N LEU A 78 4.91 10.13 -1.72
CA LEU A 78 3.92 10.08 -0.65
C LEU A 78 3.12 11.39 -0.58
N LEU A 79 3.78 12.54 -0.72
CA LEU A 79 3.11 13.84 -0.77
C LEU A 79 2.18 13.97 -1.99
N GLU A 80 2.65 13.57 -3.17
CA GLU A 80 1.81 13.51 -4.38
C GLU A 80 0.58 12.64 -4.17
N VAL A 81 0.74 11.51 -3.48
CA VAL A 81 -0.39 10.64 -3.13
C VAL A 81 -1.35 11.36 -2.20
N CYS A 82 -0.89 11.91 -1.08
CA CYS A 82 -1.74 12.62 -0.12
C CYS A 82 -2.55 13.74 -0.78
N ALA A 83 -1.91 14.56 -1.63
CA ALA A 83 -2.58 15.62 -2.38
C ALA A 83 -3.61 15.04 -3.39
N GLY A 84 -3.26 13.97 -4.10
CA GLY A 84 -4.12 13.35 -5.10
C GLY A 84 -5.31 12.57 -4.51
N LEU A 85 -5.29 12.21 -3.22
CA LEU A 85 -6.39 11.49 -2.57
C LEU A 85 -7.69 12.29 -2.58
N ASP A 86 -7.63 13.62 -2.58
CA ASP A 86 -8.84 14.45 -2.57
C ASP A 86 -9.62 14.35 -3.88
N GLU A 87 -8.94 14.05 -5.00
CA GLU A 87 -9.57 13.80 -6.30
C GLU A 87 -10.29 12.44 -6.40
N THR A 88 -10.08 11.55 -5.42
CA THR A 88 -10.65 10.20 -5.44
C THR A 88 -12.05 10.14 -4.85
N SER A 89 -12.80 9.11 -5.24
CA SER A 89 -14.11 8.78 -4.66
C SER A 89 -14.02 8.00 -3.34
N LEU A 90 -12.84 7.90 -2.73
CA LEU A 90 -12.66 7.23 -1.44
C LEU A 90 -13.45 7.96 -0.34
N SER A 91 -13.83 7.23 0.72
CA SER A 91 -14.47 7.83 1.88
C SER A 91 -13.49 8.79 2.59
N LYS A 92 -14.03 9.72 3.39
CA LYS A 92 -13.19 10.59 4.24
C LYS A 92 -12.28 9.74 5.13
N ASP A 93 -12.78 8.63 5.65
CA ASP A 93 -12.05 7.76 6.55
C ASP A 93 -10.93 6.99 5.84
N ASP A 94 -11.19 6.48 4.63
CA ASP A 94 -10.18 5.82 3.79
C ASP A 94 -9.05 6.80 3.41
N LYS A 95 -9.41 8.04 3.06
CA LYS A 95 -8.42 9.10 2.77
C LYS A 95 -7.57 9.41 4.01
N GLY A 96 -8.20 9.60 5.17
CA GLY A 96 -7.49 9.83 6.43
C GLY A 96 -6.55 8.68 6.81
N TYR A 97 -7.02 7.43 6.63
CA TYR A 97 -6.22 6.24 6.85
C TYR A 97 -4.98 6.19 5.96
N LEU A 98 -5.12 6.49 4.67
CA LEU A 98 -4.01 6.47 3.72
C LEU A 98 -2.98 7.58 3.99
N ARG A 99 -3.42 8.77 4.43
CA ARG A 99 -2.51 9.84 4.86
C ARG A 99 -1.72 9.43 6.11
N LEU A 100 -2.38 8.81 7.09
CA LEU A 100 -1.70 8.27 8.28
C LEU A 100 -0.71 7.14 7.90
N TYR A 101 -1.10 6.27 6.97
CA TYR A 101 -0.20 5.23 6.45
C TYR A 101 1.04 5.84 5.80
N ALA A 102 0.88 6.85 4.92
CA ALA A 102 1.99 7.56 4.31
C ALA A 102 2.93 8.18 5.36
N LEU A 103 2.38 8.84 6.38
CA LEU A 103 3.15 9.40 7.48
C LEU A 103 3.99 8.32 8.18
N TYR A 104 3.40 7.17 8.52
CA TYR A 104 4.12 6.09 9.19
C TYR A 104 5.23 5.49 8.32
N ARG A 105 5.00 5.29 7.02
CA ARG A 105 6.06 4.85 6.11
C ARG A 105 7.21 5.85 6.02
N ALA A 106 6.93 7.14 6.04
CA ALA A 106 7.96 8.18 6.05
C ALA A 106 8.75 8.20 7.37
N ILE A 107 8.08 8.01 8.51
CA ILE A 107 8.72 7.88 9.84
C ILE A 107 9.64 6.66 9.86
N GLU A 108 9.17 5.50 9.42
CA GLU A 108 9.94 4.25 9.39
C GLU A 108 11.18 4.33 8.50
N ALA A 109 11.08 5.07 7.39
CA ALA A 109 12.22 5.29 6.50
C ALA A 109 13.19 6.37 7.00
N SER A 110 12.78 7.18 7.98
CA SER A 110 13.57 8.29 8.53
C SER A 110 14.70 7.78 9.42
N LYS A 111 15.83 8.50 9.42
CA LYS A 111 16.95 8.20 10.32
C LYS A 111 16.68 8.69 11.74
N ASP A 112 15.97 9.79 11.87
CA ASP A 112 15.75 10.49 13.14
C ASP A 112 14.34 10.20 13.70
N GLY A 113 13.63 9.23 13.11
CA GLY A 113 12.25 8.89 13.47
C GLY A 113 11.24 9.99 13.16
N ARG A 114 11.60 10.98 12.34
CA ARG A 114 10.75 12.12 12.01
C ARG A 114 10.46 12.19 10.52
N ALA A 115 9.17 12.27 10.16
CA ALA A 115 8.74 12.51 8.79
C ALA A 115 8.89 14.00 8.38
N PRO A 116 8.96 14.29 7.06
CA PRO A 116 8.86 15.64 6.51
C PRO A 116 7.69 16.44 7.08
N ALA A 117 7.84 17.76 7.20
CA ALA A 117 6.82 18.62 7.81
C ALA A 117 5.52 18.60 7.02
N GLU A 118 5.63 18.61 5.70
CA GLU A 118 4.52 18.61 4.77
C GLU A 118 3.66 17.34 4.92
N LEU A 119 4.30 16.17 5.13
CA LEU A 119 3.57 14.92 5.37
C LEU A 119 2.90 14.88 6.74
N ARG A 120 3.46 15.59 7.73
CA ARG A 120 2.83 15.73 9.05
C ARG A 120 1.61 16.62 8.96
N GLU A 121 1.69 17.74 8.25
CA GLU A 121 0.56 18.66 8.04
C GLU A 121 -0.61 17.96 7.31
N GLU A 122 -0.32 17.19 6.27
CA GLU A 122 -1.34 16.38 5.58
C GLU A 122 -2.05 15.38 6.53
N ALA A 123 -1.35 14.84 7.52
CA ALA A 123 -1.89 13.83 8.43
C ALA A 123 -2.49 14.41 9.74
N GLU A 124 -2.03 15.57 10.19
CA GLU A 124 -2.37 16.16 11.51
C GLU A 124 -3.86 16.54 11.63
N ASP A 125 -4.52 16.91 10.53
CA ASP A 125 -5.93 17.34 10.53
C ASP A 125 -6.95 16.19 10.31
N PHE A 126 -6.49 14.99 9.97
CA PHE A 126 -7.39 13.90 9.60
C PHE A 126 -7.83 13.06 10.81
N ARG A 127 -8.96 13.46 11.39
CA ARG A 127 -9.76 12.56 12.23
C ARG A 127 -10.59 11.62 11.35
N PHE A 128 -10.36 10.32 11.49
CA PHE A 128 -11.15 9.28 10.84
C PHE A 128 -11.58 8.21 11.83
N ASP A 129 -12.72 7.58 11.57
CA ASP A 129 -13.20 6.43 12.31
C ASP A 129 -12.58 5.15 11.73
N GLN A 130 -11.76 4.48 12.54
CA GLN A 130 -11.13 3.23 12.12
C GLN A 130 -12.14 2.16 11.73
N ILE A 131 -13.36 2.14 12.29
CA ILE A 131 -14.39 1.15 11.94
C ILE A 131 -14.86 1.37 10.50
N MET A 132 -14.97 2.62 10.07
CA MET A 132 -15.46 3.00 8.74
C MET A 132 -14.43 2.81 7.63
N VAL A 133 -13.15 2.63 7.97
CA VAL A 133 -12.10 2.33 7.00
C VAL A 133 -12.31 0.95 6.38
N SER A 134 -12.25 0.89 5.06
CA SER A 134 -12.42 -0.33 4.29
C SER A 134 -11.44 -1.43 4.70
N LYS A 135 -11.94 -2.67 4.81
CA LYS A 135 -11.14 -3.82 5.23
C LYS A 135 -9.96 -4.09 4.28
N TRP A 136 -10.19 -3.92 2.97
CA TRP A 136 -9.15 -4.11 1.96
C TRP A 136 -7.96 -3.17 2.16
N LEU A 137 -8.20 -1.88 2.48
CA LEU A 137 -7.12 -0.94 2.79
C LEU A 137 -6.31 -1.36 4.01
N LYS A 138 -6.98 -1.81 5.08
CA LYS A 138 -6.28 -2.26 6.29
C LYS A 138 -5.38 -3.46 6.05
N THR A 139 -5.81 -4.36 5.16
CA THR A 139 -5.03 -5.54 4.79
C THR A 139 -3.85 -5.19 3.89
N ARG A 140 -4.05 -4.31 2.90
CA ARG A 140 -3.00 -3.99 1.90
C ARG A 140 -2.04 -2.90 2.34
N PHE A 141 -2.48 -1.96 3.16
CA PHE A 141 -1.70 -0.84 3.67
C PHE A 141 -1.73 -0.79 5.20
N PRO A 142 -1.22 -1.82 5.90
CA PRO A 142 -1.33 -1.90 7.35
C PRO A 142 -0.48 -0.81 8.03
N LEU A 143 -1.11 -0.06 8.94
CA LEU A 143 -0.44 1.00 9.72
C LEU A 143 0.68 0.45 10.63
N LYS A 144 0.48 -0.76 11.17
CA LYS A 144 1.51 -1.46 11.95
C LYS A 144 2.18 -2.49 11.06
N LYS A 145 3.46 -2.77 11.29
CA LYS A 145 4.06 -4.00 10.76
C LYS A 145 3.23 -5.17 11.29
N VAL A 146 2.67 -5.96 10.39
CA VAL A 146 2.05 -7.23 10.77
C VAL A 146 3.22 -8.11 11.20
N GLU A 147 3.38 -8.32 12.50
CA GLU A 147 4.26 -9.39 12.97
C GLU A 147 3.75 -10.68 12.35
N GLU A 148 4.65 -11.47 11.76
CA GLU A 148 4.30 -12.83 11.35
C GLU A 148 3.67 -13.50 12.55
N VAL A 149 2.39 -13.86 12.44
CA VAL A 149 1.76 -14.72 13.43
C VAL A 149 2.53 -16.03 13.35
N GLN A 150 3.50 -16.21 14.24
CA GLN A 150 4.08 -17.51 14.51
C GLN A 150 2.89 -18.40 14.87
N THR A 151 2.44 -19.19 13.91
CA THR A 151 1.52 -20.29 14.20
C THR A 151 2.27 -21.16 15.20
N ALA A 152 1.74 -21.23 16.42
CA ALA A 152 2.33 -22.05 17.47
C ALA A 152 2.57 -23.45 16.90
N PRO A 153 3.76 -24.06 17.12
CA PRO A 153 4.01 -25.40 16.64
C PRO A 153 2.88 -26.32 17.14
N PRO A 154 2.41 -27.27 16.30
CA PRO A 154 1.34 -28.17 16.68
C PRO A 154 1.68 -28.84 18.02
N PRO A 155 0.70 -29.03 18.92
CA PRO A 155 0.95 -29.63 20.22
C PRO A 155 1.66 -30.98 20.02
N MET A 156 2.80 -31.16 20.67
CA MET A 156 3.57 -32.41 20.62
C MET A 156 2.63 -33.58 20.96
N ALA A 157 2.64 -34.60 20.11
CA ALA A 157 1.94 -35.84 20.39
C ALA A 157 2.39 -36.38 21.76
N PRO A 158 1.47 -36.88 22.60
CA PRO A 158 1.83 -37.47 23.88
C PRO A 158 2.80 -38.65 23.65
N PRO A 159 3.81 -38.82 24.53
CA PRO A 159 4.75 -39.93 24.42
C PRO A 159 3.98 -41.26 24.46
N PRO A 160 4.44 -42.29 23.71
CA PRO A 160 3.82 -43.61 23.75
C PRO A 160 3.91 -44.18 25.17
N ASP A 161 2.79 -44.70 25.67
CA ASP A 161 2.75 -45.44 26.93
C ASP A 161 3.72 -46.62 26.85
N VAL A 162 4.74 -46.57 27.71
CA VAL A 162 5.59 -47.73 28.01
C VAL A 162 4.81 -48.60 28.99
N ASP A 163 3.95 -49.46 28.47
CA ASP A 163 3.47 -50.60 29.24
C ASP A 163 4.61 -51.62 29.34
N ASP A 164 5.14 -51.74 30.55
CA ASP A 164 5.89 -52.89 31.05
C ASP A 164 5.05 -54.18 30.89
N VAL A 165 5.65 -55.19 30.24
CA VAL A 165 5.56 -56.68 30.43
C VAL A 165 5.57 -57.44 29.10
#